data_AF-A0A6J1QIX3-F1
#
_entry.id   AF-A0A6J1QIX3-F1
#
_cell.length_a   1.000
_cell.length_b   1.000
_cell.length_c   1.000
_cell.angle_alpha   90.00
_cell.angle_beta   90.00
_cell.angle_gamma   90.00
#
_symmetry.space_group_name_H-M   'P 1'
#
loop_
_entity.id
_entity.type
_entity.pdbx_description
1 polymer ?
#
loop_
_entity_poly.entity_id
_entity_poly.type
_entity_poly.pdbx_seq_one_letter_code
_entity_poly.pdbx_strand_id
1 'polypeptide(L)'
;MLFKYDNDGKPVQHICVDFQNCVYTSPAIDLQYFLSTSPSPDVIENKRDVLLNEYLGVLSATMKQLGCKTQPPTMEELKTTLKRRASYGMIASFLVLPIVLCCKTEVKDLDEMMNSDTFSSPGLKSESYIKLMMKRIPMYDEWGLLDL
;
A
#
# COMPACT_ATOMS: atom_id res chain seq x y z
N MET A 1 10.70 5.65 -3.68
CA MET A 1 11.36 6.59 -2.73
C MET A 1 12.86 6.41 -2.83
N LEU A 2 13.61 7.50 -2.83
CA LEU A 2 15.08 7.47 -2.66
C LEU A 2 15.42 7.93 -1.25
N PHE A 3 16.31 7.19 -0.60
CA PHE A 3 16.70 7.45 0.78
C PHE A 3 18.16 7.93 0.85
N LYS A 4 18.42 8.91 1.70
CA LYS A 4 19.76 9.28 2.13
C LYS A 4 20.06 8.57 3.45
N TYR A 5 21.23 7.93 3.53
CA TYR A 5 21.68 7.20 4.71
C TYR A 5 22.81 7.94 5.42
N ASP A 6 22.87 7.82 6.73
CA ASP A 6 24.04 8.23 7.52
C ASP A 6 25.17 7.19 7.46
N ASN A 7 26.26 7.46 8.17
CA ASN A 7 27.43 6.57 8.22
C ASN A 7 27.14 5.21 8.90
N ASP A 8 26.06 5.11 9.68
CA ASP A 8 25.62 3.87 10.32
C ASP A 8 24.62 3.09 9.44
N GLY A 9 24.34 3.57 8.22
CA GLY A 9 23.39 2.96 7.31
C GLY A 9 21.92 3.20 7.68
N LYS A 10 21.62 4.18 8.54
CA LYS A 10 20.24 4.54 8.90
C LYS A 10 19.70 5.59 7.93
N PRO A 11 18.45 5.43 7.43
CA PRO A 11 17.84 6.44 6.58
C PRO A 11 17.56 7.71 7.39
N VAL A 12 18.13 8.83 6.96
CA VAL A 12 18.00 10.15 7.63
C VAL A 12 17.16 11.14 6.84
N GLN A 13 17.04 10.96 5.53
CA GLN A 13 16.19 11.78 4.66
C GLN A 13 15.63 10.90 3.53
N HIS A 14 14.52 11.32 2.94
CA HIS A 14 13.96 10.67 1.77
C HIS A 14 13.38 11.69 0.80
N ILE A 15 13.26 11.29 -0.45
CA ILE A 15 12.48 12.00 -1.46
C ILE A 15 11.51 11.04 -2.13
N CYS A 16 10.29 11.52 -2.40
CA CYS A 16 9.34 10.83 -3.26
C CYS A 16 9.76 11.03 -4.71
N VAL A 17 9.68 9.95 -5.47
CA VAL A 17 9.96 9.88 -6.91
C VAL A 17 8.83 9.08 -7.55
N ASP A 18 8.79 9.02 -8.88
CA ASP A 18 7.83 8.21 -9.64
C ASP A 18 6.36 8.62 -9.40
N PHE A 19 6.04 9.86 -9.82
CA PHE A 19 4.71 10.46 -9.64
C PHE A 19 3.67 10.04 -10.70
N GLN A 20 3.96 9.05 -11.55
CA GLN A 20 3.09 8.65 -12.67
C GLN A 20 1.70 8.12 -12.24
N ASN A 21 1.54 7.70 -10.99
CA ASN A 21 0.27 7.22 -10.43
C ASN A 21 -0.37 8.22 -9.46
N CYS A 22 0.18 9.42 -9.30
CA CYS A 22 -0.38 10.42 -8.40
C CYS A 22 -1.71 10.95 -8.94
N VAL A 23 -2.73 10.92 -8.10
CA VAL A 23 -4.08 11.38 -8.43
C VAL A 23 -4.68 12.14 -7.26
N TYR A 24 -5.44 13.20 -7.56
CA TYR A 24 -6.18 13.94 -6.53
C TYR A 24 -7.42 13.14 -6.11
N THR A 25 -7.36 12.50 -4.95
CA THR A 25 -8.43 11.60 -4.47
C THR A 25 -8.42 11.49 -2.94
N SER A 26 -9.21 10.56 -2.40
CA SER A 26 -9.22 10.25 -0.98
C SER A 26 -7.85 9.73 -0.51
N PRO A 27 -7.32 10.19 0.64
CA PRO A 27 -6.06 9.68 1.21
C PRO A 27 -6.08 8.17 1.52
N ALA A 28 -7.27 7.59 1.61
CA ALA A 28 -7.43 6.15 1.77
C ALA A 28 -6.89 5.35 0.57
N ILE A 29 -6.79 5.93 -0.63
CA ILE A 29 -6.21 5.26 -1.79
C ILE A 29 -4.72 4.99 -1.57
N ASP A 30 -3.96 6.02 -1.16
CA ASP A 30 -2.53 5.90 -0.85
C ASP A 30 -2.30 4.92 0.31
N LEU A 31 -3.10 5.01 1.38
CA LEU A 31 -3.00 4.11 2.52
C LEU A 31 -3.34 2.66 2.16
N GLN A 32 -4.37 2.42 1.35
CA GLN A 32 -4.71 1.07 0.89
C GLN A 32 -3.60 0.49 0.03
N TYR A 33 -3.04 1.29 -0.88
CA TYR A 33 -1.89 0.86 -1.70
C TYR A 33 -0.70 0.49 -0.82
N PHE A 34 -0.30 1.39 0.09
CA PHE A 34 0.83 1.19 0.98
C PHE A 34 0.65 -0.05 1.84
N LEU A 35 -0.44 -0.12 2.62
CA LEU A 35 -0.71 -1.22 3.55
C LEU A 35 -0.84 -2.59 2.86
N SER A 36 -1.28 -2.62 1.60
CA SER A 36 -1.39 -3.85 0.83
C SER A 36 -0.07 -4.32 0.24
N THR A 37 0.87 -3.43 -0.06
CA THR A 37 2.03 -3.77 -0.91
C THR A 37 3.39 -3.67 -0.23
N SER A 38 3.52 -2.82 0.79
CA SER A 38 4.84 -2.37 1.26
C SER A 38 5.27 -2.92 2.62
N PRO A 39 4.42 -2.92 3.69
CA PRO A 39 4.82 -3.48 4.97
C PRO A 39 5.10 -4.98 4.90
N SER A 40 6.03 -5.43 5.74
CA SER A 40 6.21 -6.86 5.98
C SER A 40 4.95 -7.46 6.64
N PRO A 41 4.73 -8.78 6.52
CA PRO A 41 3.59 -9.45 7.15
C PRO A 41 3.46 -9.18 8.66
N ASP A 42 4.58 -9.16 9.38
CA ASP A 42 4.60 -8.87 10.83
C ASP A 42 4.16 -7.43 11.12
N VAL A 43 4.63 -6.46 10.34
CA VAL A 43 4.27 -5.05 10.52
C VAL A 43 2.78 -4.82 10.24
N ILE A 44 2.23 -5.42 9.19
CA ILE A 44 0.80 -5.26 8.90
C ILE A 44 -0.10 -5.95 9.93
N GLU A 45 0.35 -7.07 10.52
CA GLU A 45 -0.41 -7.81 11.53
C GLU A 45 -0.35 -7.12 12.90
N ASN A 46 0.83 -6.66 13.30
CA ASN A 46 1.08 -6.19 14.68
C ASN A 46 1.18 -4.68 14.83
N LYS A 47 1.39 -3.92 13.75
CA LYS A 47 1.70 -2.48 13.79
C LYS A 47 0.80 -1.63 12.89
N ARG A 48 -0.26 -2.18 12.32
CA ARG A 48 -1.20 -1.43 11.46
C ARG A 48 -1.78 -0.20 12.14
N ASP A 49 -2.27 -0.33 13.37
CA ASP A 49 -2.84 0.80 14.10
C ASP A 49 -1.78 1.85 14.45
N VAL A 50 -0.52 1.45 14.68
CA VAL A 50 0.59 2.38 14.86
C VAL A 50 0.79 3.21 13.59
N LEU A 51 0.84 2.56 12.41
CA LEU A 51 0.99 3.26 11.13
C LEU A 51 -0.18 4.23 10.87
N LEU A 52 -1.41 3.85 11.19
CA LEU A 52 -2.57 4.73 11.05
C LEU A 52 -2.54 5.92 12.01
N ASN A 53 -2.09 5.70 13.25
CA ASN A 53 -1.93 6.77 14.24
C ASN A 53 -0.86 7.77 13.80
N GLU A 54 0.29 7.29 13.32
CA GLU A 54 1.36 8.15 12.78
C GLU A 54 0.86 8.97 11.59
N TYR A 55 0.20 8.32 10.63
CA TYR A 55 -0.38 9.01 9.47
C TYR A 55 -1.37 10.10 9.89
N LEU A 56 -2.31 9.77 10.78
CA LEU A 56 -3.33 10.72 11.20
C LEU A 56 -2.74 11.88 12.01
N GLY A 57 -1.75 11.61 12.86
CA GLY A 57 -1.04 12.62 13.63
C GLY A 57 -0.32 13.63 12.73
N VAL A 58 0.46 13.14 11.76
CA VAL A 58 1.17 13.99 10.80
C VAL A 58 0.19 14.77 9.91
N LEU A 59 -0.87 14.13 9.42
CA LEU A 59 -1.91 14.81 8.64
C LEU A 59 -2.55 15.95 9.43
N SER A 60 -2.95 15.69 10.68
CA SER A 60 -3.60 16.68 11.53
C SER A 60 -2.69 17.86 11.85
N ALA A 61 -1.42 17.59 12.17
CA ALA A 61 -0.42 18.63 12.41
C ALA A 61 -0.18 19.48 11.16
N THR A 62 -0.07 18.83 10.00
CA THR A 62 0.14 19.50 8.70
C THR A 62 -1.05 20.38 8.33
N MET A 63 -2.29 19.87 8.46
CA MET A 63 -3.50 20.65 8.21
C MET A 63 -3.57 21.90 9.10
N LYS A 64 -3.20 21.78 10.38
CA LYS A 64 -3.12 22.92 11.30
C LYS A 64 -2.06 23.93 10.86
N GLN A 65 -0.86 23.46 10.50
CA GLN A 65 0.23 24.33 10.04
C GLN A 65 -0.13 25.09 8.75
N LEU A 66 -0.87 24.46 7.85
CA LEU A 66 -1.34 25.08 6.60
C LEU A 66 -2.59 25.96 6.77
N GLY A 67 -3.15 26.06 7.98
CA GLY A 67 -4.34 26.85 8.25
C GLY A 67 -5.61 26.31 7.57
N CYS A 68 -5.71 25.00 7.39
CA CYS A 68 -6.90 24.37 6.84
C CYS A 68 -8.15 24.71 7.68
N LYS A 69 -9.22 25.16 7.02
CA LYS A 69 -10.50 25.45 7.68
C LYS A 69 -11.29 24.19 8.05
N THR A 70 -11.09 23.12 7.30
CA THR A 70 -11.69 21.81 7.55
C THR A 70 -10.97 21.13 8.71
N GLN A 71 -11.72 20.48 9.59
CA GLN A 71 -11.15 19.70 10.67
C GLN A 71 -10.43 18.45 10.13
N PRO A 72 -9.34 18.00 10.76
CA PRO A 72 -8.76 16.70 10.46
C PRO A 72 -9.77 15.58 10.72
N PRO A 73 -9.69 14.45 9.98
CA PRO A 73 -10.56 13.32 10.22
C PRO A 73 -10.28 12.70 11.60
N THR A 74 -11.26 12.04 12.17
CA THR A 74 -11.06 11.17 13.33
C THR A 74 -10.48 9.82 12.89
N MET A 75 -9.93 9.05 13.84
CA MET A 75 -9.48 7.69 13.57
C MET A 75 -10.61 6.79 13.08
N GLU A 76 -11.83 6.99 13.60
CA GLU A 76 -13.02 6.24 13.18
C GLU A 76 -13.40 6.56 11.73
N GLU A 77 -13.40 7.84 11.35
CA GLU A 77 -13.66 8.28 9.98
C GLU A 77 -12.59 7.78 9.00
N LEU A 78 -11.32 7.76 9.43
CA LEU A 78 -10.21 7.20 8.65
C LEU A 78 -10.41 5.71 8.42
N LYS A 79 -10.66 4.92 9.48
CA LYS A 79 -10.91 3.47 9.38
C LYS A 79 -12.15 3.15 8.55
N THR A 80 -13.21 3.93 8.69
CA THR A 80 -14.43 3.81 7.87
C THR A 80 -14.15 4.09 6.40
N THR A 81 -13.36 5.13 6.12
CA THR A 81 -12.99 5.49 4.74
C THR A 81 -12.09 4.44 4.10
N LEU A 82 -11.17 3.85 4.87
CA LEU A 82 -10.36 2.70 4.45
C LEU A 82 -11.25 1.51 4.13
N LYS A 83 -12.15 1.11 5.04
CA LYS A 83 -13.06 -0.02 4.82
C LYS A 83 -13.91 0.14 3.55
N ARG A 84 -14.49 1.33 3.33
CA ARG A 84 -15.26 1.65 2.13
C ARG A 84 -14.46 1.54 0.83
N ARG A 85 -13.13 1.64 0.90
CA ARG A 85 -12.21 1.56 -0.26
C ARG A 85 -11.33 0.31 -0.23
N ALA A 86 -11.71 -0.72 0.54
CA ALA A 86 -10.92 -1.93 0.69
C ALA A 86 -10.70 -2.68 -0.64
N SER A 87 -11.62 -2.57 -1.60
CA SER A 87 -11.47 -3.11 -2.95
C SER A 87 -10.20 -2.62 -3.65
N TYR A 88 -9.80 -1.36 -3.45
CA TYR A 88 -8.56 -0.85 -4.03
C TYR A 88 -7.32 -1.54 -3.41
N GLY A 89 -7.34 -1.77 -2.11
CA GLY A 89 -6.29 -2.53 -1.43
C GLY A 89 -6.21 -3.99 -1.90
N MET A 90 -7.35 -4.61 -2.21
CA MET A 90 -7.43 -5.93 -2.83
C MET A 90 -6.83 -5.93 -4.24
N ILE A 91 -7.23 -4.99 -5.10
CA ILE A 91 -6.69 -4.84 -6.46
C ILE A 91 -5.16 -4.66 -6.41
N ALA A 92 -4.66 -3.80 -5.52
CA ALA A 92 -3.21 -3.60 -5.33
C ALA A 92 -2.52 -4.90 -4.88
N SER A 93 -3.17 -5.71 -4.04
CA SER A 93 -2.64 -7.00 -3.63
C SER A 93 -2.54 -7.99 -4.79
N PHE A 94 -3.48 -7.98 -5.74
CA PHE A 94 -3.43 -8.89 -6.89
C PHE A 94 -2.49 -8.41 -8.00
N LEU A 95 -2.43 -7.11 -8.27
CA LEU A 95 -1.74 -6.58 -9.46
C LEU A 95 -0.35 -6.03 -9.15
N VAL A 96 -0.15 -5.43 -7.97
CA VAL A 96 1.08 -4.70 -7.63
C VAL A 96 2.01 -5.53 -6.77
N LEU A 97 1.47 -6.15 -5.71
CA LEU A 97 2.28 -6.93 -4.77
C LEU A 97 3.14 -8.03 -5.46
N PRO A 98 2.67 -8.76 -6.49
CA PRO A 98 3.53 -9.71 -7.20
C PRO A 98 4.76 -9.05 -7.83
N ILE A 99 4.61 -7.83 -8.35
CA ILE A 99 5.73 -7.06 -8.92
C ILE A 99 6.72 -6.69 -7.82
N VAL A 100 6.21 -6.22 -6.68
CA VAL A 100 7.02 -5.83 -5.52
C VAL A 100 7.80 -7.02 -4.92
N LEU A 101 7.19 -8.21 -4.90
CA LEU A 101 7.81 -9.43 -4.39
C LEU A 101 8.68 -10.17 -5.42
N CYS A 102 8.72 -9.70 -6.67
CA CYS A 102 9.53 -10.32 -7.71
C CYS A 102 11.02 -10.18 -7.38
N CYS A 103 11.80 -11.24 -7.63
CA CYS A 103 13.25 -11.16 -7.47
C CYS A 103 13.81 -10.15 -8.48
N LYS A 104 14.71 -9.27 -8.04
CA LYS A 104 15.30 -8.22 -8.88
C LYS A 104 15.92 -8.74 -10.19
N THR A 105 16.42 -9.96 -10.19
CA THR A 105 17.04 -10.62 -11.35
C THR A 105 16.03 -11.18 -12.36
N GLU A 106 14.75 -11.26 -11.98
CA GLU A 106 13.67 -11.83 -12.77
C GLU A 106 12.61 -10.78 -13.15
N VAL A 107 12.84 -9.52 -12.79
CA VAL A 107 11.93 -8.42 -13.13
C VAL A 107 11.90 -8.26 -14.64
N LYS A 108 10.69 -8.36 -15.19
CA LYS A 108 10.41 -8.04 -16.59
C LYS A 108 9.94 -6.60 -16.70
N ASP A 109 10.08 -6.03 -17.89
CA ASP A 109 9.49 -4.74 -18.19
C ASP A 109 7.96 -4.82 -18.09
N LEU A 110 7.32 -3.72 -17.69
CA LEU A 110 5.86 -3.66 -17.54
C LEU A 110 5.14 -4.04 -18.84
N ASP A 111 5.68 -3.62 -19.98
CA ASP A 111 5.15 -3.97 -21.30
C ASP A 111 5.16 -5.49 -21.52
N GLU A 112 6.23 -6.20 -21.12
CA GLU A 112 6.31 -7.66 -21.23
C GLU A 112 5.33 -8.36 -20.26
N MET A 113 5.08 -7.78 -19.09
CA MET A 113 4.15 -8.32 -18.10
C MET A 113 2.68 -8.16 -18.52
N MET A 114 2.40 -7.18 -19.39
CA MET A 114 1.07 -6.81 -19.89
C MET A 114 0.79 -7.29 -21.32
N ASN A 115 1.80 -7.80 -22.06
CA ASN A 115 1.66 -8.20 -23.47
C ASN A 115 0.85 -9.50 -23.67
N SER A 116 0.72 -10.34 -22.63
CA SER A 116 -0.15 -11.52 -22.70
C SER A 116 -1.59 -11.15 -22.35
N ASP A 117 -2.57 -11.91 -22.87
CA ASP A 117 -4.01 -11.86 -22.51
C ASP A 117 -4.27 -12.05 -20.99
N THR A 118 -3.21 -12.22 -20.19
CA THR A 118 -3.21 -12.37 -18.74
C THR A 118 -1.97 -11.70 -18.16
N PHE A 119 -2.11 -11.00 -17.04
CA PHE A 119 -0.98 -10.44 -16.30
C PHE A 119 -0.04 -11.55 -15.81
N SER A 120 1.26 -11.45 -16.11
CA SER A 120 2.25 -12.47 -15.75
C SER A 120 3.45 -11.86 -15.04
N SER A 121 3.55 -12.12 -13.72
CA SER A 121 4.69 -11.74 -12.88
C SER A 121 5.31 -12.99 -12.24
N PRO A 122 6.65 -13.17 -12.26
CA PRO A 122 7.30 -14.24 -11.51
C PRO A 122 6.95 -14.23 -10.03
N GLY A 123 6.70 -13.04 -9.45
CA GLY A 123 6.32 -12.91 -8.05
C GLY A 123 4.96 -13.54 -7.69
N LEU A 124 4.08 -13.82 -8.66
CA LEU A 124 2.85 -14.59 -8.45
C LEU A 124 3.14 -16.02 -7.97
N LYS A 125 4.30 -16.57 -8.34
CA LYS A 125 4.74 -17.91 -7.94
C LYS A 125 5.58 -17.90 -6.67
N SER A 126 5.88 -16.72 -6.11
CA SER A 126 6.70 -16.61 -4.91
C SER A 126 5.97 -17.17 -3.69
N GLU A 127 6.70 -17.89 -2.83
CA GLU A 127 6.14 -18.47 -1.61
C GLU A 127 5.57 -17.39 -0.68
N SER A 128 6.23 -16.22 -0.64
CA SER A 128 5.78 -15.07 0.16
C SER A 128 4.43 -14.54 -0.33
N TYR A 129 4.24 -14.40 -1.65
CA TYR A 129 2.97 -13.98 -2.22
C TYR A 129 1.86 -14.99 -1.91
N ILE A 130 2.10 -16.28 -2.18
CA ILE A 130 1.12 -17.34 -1.96
C ILE A 130 0.67 -17.37 -0.49
N LYS A 131 1.62 -17.37 0.46
CA LYS A 131 1.30 -17.34 1.91
C LYS A 131 0.47 -16.13 2.31
N LEU A 132 0.78 -14.95 1.75
CA LEU A 132 0.03 -13.74 2.08
C LEU A 132 -1.39 -13.78 1.49
N MET A 133 -1.54 -14.25 0.25
CA MET A 133 -2.83 -14.34 -0.42
C MET A 133 -3.73 -15.41 0.19
N MET A 134 -3.17 -16.53 0.69
CA MET A 134 -3.92 -17.52 1.46
C MET A 134 -4.58 -16.93 2.72
N LYS A 135 -3.96 -15.91 3.33
CA LYS A 135 -4.58 -15.17 4.46
C LYS A 135 -5.58 -14.10 4.00
N ARG A 136 -5.26 -13.39 2.90
CA ARG A 136 -6.05 -12.23 2.44
C ARG A 136 -7.32 -12.60 1.68
N ILE A 137 -7.30 -13.65 0.87
CA ILE A 137 -8.46 -14.06 0.05
C ILE A 137 -9.68 -14.35 0.94
N PRO A 138 -9.59 -15.17 2.01
CA PRO A 138 -10.75 -15.40 2.90
C PRO A 138 -11.26 -14.11 3.55
N MET A 139 -10.36 -13.20 3.93
CA MET A 139 -10.73 -11.90 4.49
C MET A 139 -11.46 -11.02 3.46
N TYR A 140 -11.06 -11.06 2.19
CA TYR A 140 -11.74 -10.34 1.11
C TYR A 140 -13.12 -10.92 0.81
N ASP A 141 -13.24 -12.24 0.84
CA ASP A 141 -14.52 -12.96 0.73
C ASP A 141 -15.48 -12.57 1.86
N GLU A 142 -15.02 -12.62 3.11
CA GLU A 142 -15.81 -12.21 4.28
C GLU A 142 -16.27 -10.73 4.20
N TRP A 143 -15.47 -9.87 3.55
CA TRP A 143 -15.81 -8.47 3.34
C TRP A 143 -16.72 -8.23 2.12
N GLY A 144 -17.12 -9.29 1.40
CA GLY A 144 -17.93 -9.22 0.19
C GLY A 144 -17.22 -8.55 -0.98
N LEU A 145 -15.89 -8.52 -0.98
CA LEU A 145 -15.11 -7.87 -2.04
C LEU A 145 -14.97 -8.76 -3.29
N LEU A 146 -15.25 -10.06 -3.17
CA LEU A 146 -15.20 -11.03 -4.25
C LEU A 146 -16.59 -11.32 -4.87
N ASP A 147 -17.65 -10.77 -4.27
CA ASP A 147 -19.03 -10.89 -4.73
C ASP A 147 -19.30 -9.91 -5.90
N LEU A 148 -18.81 -10.25 -7.09
CA LEU A 148 -19.07 -9.50 -8.33
C LEU A 148 -20.24 -10.08 -9.14
#